data_AF-B3EWH5-F1
#
_entry.id   AF-B3EWH5-F1
#
_cell.length_a   1.000
_cell.length_b   1.000
_cell.length_c   1.000
_cell.angle_alpha   90.00
_cell.angle_beta   90.00
_cell.angle_gamma   90.00
#
_symmetry.space_group_name_H-M   'P 1'
#
loop_
_entity.id
_entity.type
_entity.pdbx_description
1 polymer ?
#
loop_
_entity_poly.entity_id
_entity_poly.type
_entity_poly.pdbx_seq_one_letter_code
_entity_poly.pdbx_strand_id
1 'polypeptide(L)' 'MVGVNSLRSALYLIVLILFVQLTYFSDARVMDVDLSRAFLPLTGIGCGESCVWIPCVSAAIGCSCSNKICYRNGIIPKK' A
#
# COMPACT_ATOMS: atom_id res chain seq x y z
N MET A 1 9.08 39.84 19.35
CA MET A 1 9.41 38.69 18.47
C MET A 1 9.03 37.31 19.07
N VAL A 2 8.22 37.23 20.14
CA VAL A 2 7.90 35.95 20.82
C VAL A 2 6.73 35.17 20.18
N GLY A 3 5.86 35.82 19.39
CA GLY A 3 4.63 35.18 18.86
C GLY A 3 4.82 34.29 17.62
N VAL A 4 5.77 34.58 16.73
CA VAL A 4 5.88 33.89 15.43
C VAL A 4 6.47 32.47 15.57
N ASN A 5 7.35 32.25 16.54
CA ASN A 5 7.93 30.93 16.81
C ASN A 5 6.89 29.95 17.39
N SER A 6 5.92 30.46 18.15
CA SER A 6 4.83 29.64 18.71
C SER A 6 3.94 29.06 17.60
N LEU A 7 3.57 29.88 16.60
CA LEU A 7 2.79 29.39 15.46
C LEU A 7 3.56 28.33 14.64
N ARG A 8 4.85 28.52 14.40
CA ARG A 8 5.67 27.56 13.65
C ARG A 8 5.79 26.22 14.38
N SER A 9 5.99 26.26 15.69
CA SER A 9 6.03 25.05 16.52
C SER A 9 4.68 24.31 16.52
N ALA A 10 3.57 25.05 16.65
CA ALA A 10 2.23 24.46 16.55
C ALA A 10 1.98 23.83 15.17
N LEU A 11 2.40 24.49 14.08
CA LEU A 11 2.26 23.96 12.72
C LEU A 11 3.02 22.65 12.55
N TYR A 12 4.25 22.57 13.08
CA TYR A 12 5.06 21.36 13.04
C TYR A 12 4.41 20.20 13.81
N LEU A 13 3.85 20.47 14.99
CA LEU A 13 3.15 19.45 15.77
C LEU A 13 1.91 18.93 15.02
N ILE A 14 1.13 19.82 14.39
CA ILE A 14 -0.03 19.42 13.59
C ILE A 14 0.40 18.53 12.42
N VAL A 15 1.44 18.92 11.67
CA VAL A 15 1.96 18.12 10.54
C VAL A 15 2.47 16.76 11.02
N LEU A 16 3.21 16.72 12.13
CA LEU A 16 3.72 15.48 12.71
C LEU A 16 2.57 14.54 13.11
N ILE A 17 1.54 15.06 13.79
CA ILE A 17 0.37 14.29 14.19
C ILE A 17 -0.37 13.77 12.96
N LEU A 18 -0.59 14.62 11.94
CA LEU A 18 -1.26 14.22 10.71
C LEU A 18 -0.49 13.09 9.99
N PHE A 19 0.84 13.20 9.95
CA PHE A 19 1.70 12.18 9.35
C PHE A 19 1.60 10.84 10.10
N VAL A 20 1.69 10.86 11.44
CA VAL A 20 1.56 9.66 12.28
C VAL A 20 0.18 9.01 12.13
N GLN A 21 -0.90 9.81 12.10
CA GLN A 21 -2.26 9.29 11.88
C GLN A 21 -2.40 8.65 10.49
N LEU A 22 -1.83 9.27 9.45
CA LEU A 22 -1.86 8.76 8.08
C LEU A 22 -1.07 7.45 7.93
N THR A 23 0.09 7.33 8.59
CA THR A 23 0.88 6.09 8.60
C THR A 23 0.15 4.99 9.37
N TYR A 24 -0.41 5.31 10.53
CA TYR A 24 -1.16 4.34 11.34
C TYR A 24 -2.39 3.80 10.59
N PHE A 25 -3.11 4.67 9.88
CA PHE A 25 -4.25 4.26 9.05
C PHE A 25 -3.84 3.37 7.86
N SER A 26 -2.60 3.48 7.39
CA SER A 26 -2.09 2.67 6.28
C SER A 26 -1.74 1.25 6.72
N ASP A 27 -1.21 1.04 7.93
CA ASP A 27 -0.92 -0.30 8.46
C ASP A 27 -2.18 -1.15 8.65
N ALA A 28 -3.27 -0.56 9.16
CA ALA A 28 -4.51 -1.30 9.45
C ALA A 28 -5.11 -2.02 8.23
N ARG A 29 -4.89 -1.49 7.02
CA ARG A 29 -5.39 -2.07 5.77
C ARG A 29 -4.44 -3.09 5.12
N VAL A 30 -3.17 -3.15 5.52
CA VAL A 30 -2.21 -4.12 4.96
C VAL A 30 -2.38 -5.52 5.58
N MET A 31 -2.89 -5.60 6.81
CA MET A 31 -3.06 -6.87 7.55
C MET A 31 -4.13 -7.81 6.98
N ASP A 32 -5.07 -7.30 6.18
CA ASP A 32 -6.13 -8.10 5.52
C ASP A 32 -5.57 -8.94 4.35
N VAL A 33 -4.56 -8.42 3.66
CA VAL A 33 -4.13 -8.97 2.37
C VAL A 33 -3.40 -10.30 2.55
N ASP A 34 -2.67 -10.48 3.65
CA ASP A 34 -1.93 -11.73 3.89
C ASP A 34 -2.81 -12.89 4.34
N LEU A 35 -3.88 -12.63 5.11
CA LEU A 35 -4.78 -13.71 5.54
C LEU A 35 -5.56 -14.29 4.36
N SER A 36 -6.06 -13.43 3.47
CA SER A 36 -6.75 -13.88 2.26
C SER A 36 -5.83 -14.67 1.31
N ARG A 37 -4.53 -14.35 1.27
CA ARG A 37 -3.52 -15.10 0.49
C ARG A 37 -3.22 -16.48 1.06
N ALA A 38 -3.27 -16.66 2.38
CA ALA A 38 -2.97 -17.95 3.01
C ALA A 38 -4.01 -19.03 2.67
N PHE A 39 -5.27 -18.64 2.41
CA PHE A 39 -6.38 -19.58 2.17
C PHE A 39 -6.70 -19.86 0.70
N LEU A 40 -6.25 -19.05 -0.26
CA LEU A 40 -6.50 -19.27 -1.70
C LEU A 40 -5.21 -19.59 -2.49
N PRO A 41 -4.58 -20.77 -2.27
CA PRO A 41 -3.41 -21.18 -3.05
C PRO A 41 -3.74 -21.56 -4.51
N LEU A 42 -5.01 -21.68 -4.90
CA LEU A 42 -5.39 -22.09 -6.26
C LEU A 42 -5.42 -20.94 -7.28
N THR A 43 -5.40 -19.69 -6.82
CA THR A 43 -5.45 -18.51 -7.69
C THR A 43 -4.19 -17.71 -7.42
N GLY A 44 -3.44 -17.36 -8.46
CA GLY A 44 -2.10 -16.79 -8.31
C GLY A 44 -1.93 -15.78 -7.18
N ILE A 45 -0.77 -15.79 -6.54
CA ILE A 45 -0.47 -14.87 -5.42
C ILE A 45 -0.56 -13.45 -5.95
N GLY A 46 -1.58 -12.71 -5.51
CA GLY A 46 -1.70 -11.29 -5.79
C GLY A 46 -0.59 -10.53 -5.09
N CYS A 47 0.12 -9.66 -5.81
CA CYS A 47 1.14 -8.79 -5.24
C CYS A 47 0.56 -7.68 -4.34
N GLY A 48 -0.78 -7.59 -4.25
CA GLY A 48 -1.47 -6.60 -3.41
C GLY A 48 -1.52 -5.22 -4.06
N GLU A 49 -1.19 -5.14 -5.34
CA GLU A 49 -1.27 -3.93 -6.14
C GLU A 49 -2.43 -4.05 -7.11
N SER A 50 -3.08 -2.92 -7.40
CA SER A 50 -4.06 -2.81 -8.47
C SER A 50 -3.43 -2.07 -9.65
N CYS A 51 -3.72 -2.55 -10.86
CA CYS A 51 -3.13 -2.03 -12.09
C CYS A 51 -4.15 -1.39 -13.04
N VAL A 52 -5.16 -0.71 -12.49
CA VAL A 52 -6.18 -0.01 -13.30
C VAL A 52 -5.60 1.26 -13.94
N TRP A 53 -4.84 2.04 -13.16
CA TRP A 53 -4.32 3.35 -13.59
C TRP A 53 -2.80 3.45 -13.51
N ILE A 54 -2.15 2.57 -12.73
CA ILE A 54 -0.72 2.61 -12.44
C ILE A 54 -0.17 1.21 -12.70
N PRO A 55 0.99 1.05 -13.36
CA PRO A 55 1.62 -0.26 -13.48
C PRO A 55 1.97 -0.84 -12.11
N CYS A 56 2.08 -2.17 -12.02
CA CYS A 56 2.55 -2.84 -10.81
C CYS A 56 3.90 -2.26 -10.40
N VAL A 57 3.99 -1.61 -9.23
CA VAL A 57 5.25 -1.06 -8.70
C VAL A 57 6.24 -2.21 -8.47
N SER A 58 5.71 -3.35 -8.04
CA SER A 58 6.40 -4.61 -7.86
C SER A 58 6.68 -5.36 -9.18
N ALA A 59 6.49 -4.74 -10.35
CA ALA A 59 6.87 -5.35 -11.62
C ALA A 59 8.35 -5.75 -11.65
N ALA A 60 9.20 -4.96 -10.99
CA ALA A 60 10.63 -5.23 -10.85
C ALA A 60 10.94 -6.54 -10.09
N ILE A 61 10.07 -6.98 -9.17
CA ILE A 61 10.22 -8.24 -8.42
C ILE A 61 9.44 -9.41 -9.05
N GLY A 62 8.99 -9.23 -10.29
CA GLY A 62 8.29 -10.26 -11.05
C GLY A 62 6.77 -10.26 -10.84
N CYS A 63 6.14 -9.14 -10.51
CA CYS A 63 4.68 -9.00 -10.57
C CYS A 63 4.20 -8.59 -11.97
N SER A 64 3.06 -9.10 -12.40
CA SER A 64 2.44 -8.79 -13.68
C SER A 64 0.97 -8.45 -13.50
N CYS A 65 0.47 -7.50 -14.29
CA CYS A 65 -0.93 -7.07 -14.24
C CYS A 65 -1.82 -8.10 -14.94
N SER A 66 -2.78 -8.68 -14.24
CA SER A 66 -3.84 -9.52 -14.80
C SER A 66 -5.19 -9.16 -14.18
N ASN A 67 -6.23 -9.01 -14.99
CA ASN A 67 -7.58 -8.65 -14.55
C ASN A 67 -7.63 -7.47 -13.55
N LYS A 68 -6.84 -6.41 -13.84
CA LYS A 68 -6.73 -5.18 -13.02
C LYS A 68 -6.06 -5.36 -11.64
N ILE A 69 -5.50 -6.53 -11.37
CA ILE A 69 -4.75 -6.86 -10.15
C ILE A 69 -3.35 -7.34 -10.54
N CYS A 70 -2.34 -7.00 -9.75
CA CYS A 70 -0.99 -7.48 -9.98
C CYS A 70 -0.81 -8.86 -9.33
N TYR A 71 -0.29 -9.81 -10.09
CA TYR A 71 -0.03 -11.20 -9.70
C TYR A 71 1.44 -11.55 -9.90
N ARG A 72 2.01 -12.39 -9.03
CA ARG A 72 3.41 -12.80 -9.16
C ARG A 72 3.61 -13.82 -10.29
N ASN A 73 4.55 -13.53 -11.18
CA ASN A 73 4.91 -14.33 -12.34
C ASN A 73 5.56 -15.65 -11.86
N GLY A 74 4.82 -16.74 -12.01
CA GLY A 74 5.13 -18.05 -11.42
C GLY A 74 3.86 -18.85 -11.12
N ILE A 75 2.73 -18.15 -10.97
CA ILE A 75 1.43 -18.76 -10.72
C ILE A 75 0.40 -17.98 -11.53
N ILE A 76 0.59 -17.94 -12.85
CA ILE A 76 -0.37 -17.27 -13.72
C ILE A 76 -1.62 -18.18 -13.73
N PRO A 77 -2.78 -17.78 -13.20
CA PRO A 77 -4.02 -18.43 -13.61
C PRO A 77 -4.15 -18.14 -15.10
N LYS A 78 -3.79 -19.12 -15.92
CA LYS A 78 -4.24 -19.17 -17.31
C LYS A 78 -5.77 -19.04 -17.23
N LYS A 79 -6.32 -17.96 -17.79
CA LYS A 79 -7.71 -17.98 -18.20
C LYS A 79 -7.87 -19.05 -19.26
#